data_AF-A0A7X7JDV6-F1
#
_entry.id   AF-A0A7X7JDV6-F1
#
_cell.length_a   1.000
_cell.length_b   1.000
_cell.length_c   1.000
_cell.angle_alpha   90.00
_cell.angle_beta   90.00
_cell.angle_gamma   90.00
#
_symmetry.space_group_name_H-M   'P 1'
#
loop_
_entity.id
_entity.type
_entity.pdbx_description
1 polymer ?
#
loop_
_entity_poly.entity_id
_entity_poly.type
_entity_poly.pdbx_seq_one_letter_code
_entity_poly.pdbx_strand_id
1 'polypeptide(L)'
;MTSMPITAARDDLSEVVNRVAYGKERIRLTRHGKDVACVVSVEEARLLDLIEDRLDLSDALNALKELHEQGSVSWDDLKAELDV
;
A
#
# COMPACT_ATOMS: atom_id res chain seq x y z
N MET A 1 16.02 -3.16 6.37
CA MET A 1 15.69 -2.39 5.14
C MET A 1 16.80 -1.40 4.88
N THR A 2 17.38 -1.46 3.69
CA THR A 2 18.43 -0.55 3.23
C THR A 2 17.77 0.77 2.78
N SER A 3 18.45 1.91 2.95
CA SER A 3 18.00 3.20 2.44
C SER A 3 19.07 3.80 1.55
N MET A 4 18.65 4.41 0.44
CA MET A 4 19.56 5.09 -0.48
C MET A 4 18.92 6.35 -1.07
N PRO A 5 19.72 7.39 -1.40
CA PRO A 5 19.23 8.53 -2.17
C PRO A 5 18.75 8.10 -3.55
N ILE A 6 17.66 8.69 -4.03
CA ILE A 6 17.13 8.42 -5.38
C ILE A 6 18.14 8.74 -6.49
N THR A 7 19.04 9.71 -6.25
CA THR A 7 20.12 10.05 -7.19
C THR A 7 21.12 8.91 -7.32
N ALA A 8 21.50 8.27 -6.21
CA ALA A 8 22.39 7.10 -6.24
C ALA A 8 21.71 5.88 -6.88
N ALA A 9 20.42 5.66 -6.57
CA ALA A 9 19.66 4.56 -7.17
C ALA A 9 19.52 4.70 -8.70
N ARG A 10 19.51 5.92 -9.21
CA ARG A 10 19.42 6.19 -10.66
C ARG A 10 20.67 5.74 -11.39
N ASP A 11 21.84 5.98 -10.81
CA ASP A 11 23.12 5.67 -11.45
C ASP A 11 23.37 4.15 -11.48
N ASP A 12 22.88 3.41 -10.48
CA ASP A 12 23.08 1.95 -10.33
C ASP A 12 21.76 1.14 -10.34
N LEU A 13 20.76 1.58 -11.11
CA LEU A 13 19.40 1.00 -11.04
C LEU A 13 19.37 -0.52 -11.29
N SER A 14 20.19 -1.02 -12.21
CA SER A 14 20.26 -2.45 -12.52
C SER A 14 20.74 -3.27 -11.32
N GLU A 15 21.70 -2.75 -10.54
CA GLU A 15 22.19 -3.41 -9.33
C GLU A 15 21.11 -3.41 -8.24
N VAL A 16 20.43 -2.27 -8.06
CA VAL A 16 19.30 -2.13 -7.11
C VAL A 16 18.23 -3.18 -7.42
N VAL A 17 17.83 -3.31 -8.69
CA VAL A 17 16.84 -4.31 -9.11
C VAL A 17 17.34 -5.73 -8.88
N ASN A 18 18.59 -6.05 -9.21
CA ASN A 18 19.16 -7.39 -8.99
C ASN A 18 19.21 -7.76 -7.50
N ARG A 19 19.61 -6.83 -6.63
CA ARG A 19 19.64 -7.04 -5.17
C ARG A 19 18.24 -7.29 -4.61
N VAL A 20 17.24 -6.60 -5.13
CA VAL A 20 15.85 -6.80 -4.71
C VAL A 20 15.29 -8.12 -5.24
N ALA A 21 15.51 -8.41 -6.52
CA ALA A 21 14.97 -9.61 -7.18
C ALA A 21 15.59 -10.91 -6.66
N TYR A 22 16.91 -10.94 -6.43
CA TYR A 22 17.64 -12.16 -6.07
C TYR A 22 18.21 -12.14 -4.65
N GLY A 23 18.59 -10.97 -4.15
CA GLY A 23 19.14 -10.80 -2.80
C GLY A 23 18.08 -10.74 -1.69
N LYS A 24 16.78 -10.75 -2.05
CA LYS A 24 15.64 -10.60 -1.11
C LYS A 24 15.76 -9.32 -0.25
N GLU A 25 16.35 -8.28 -0.81
CA GLU A 25 16.47 -6.98 -0.16
C GLU A 25 15.25 -6.11 -0.44
N ARG A 26 14.93 -5.24 0.52
CA ARG A 26 13.98 -4.13 0.37
C ARG A 26 14.73 -2.82 0.53
N ILE A 27 14.62 -1.95 -0.47
CA ILE A 27 15.41 -0.72 -0.57
C ILE A 27 14.49 0.49 -0.58
N ARG A 28 14.59 1.33 0.45
CA ARG A 28 13.91 2.63 0.48
C ARG A 28 14.68 3.65 -0.34
N LEU A 29 13.95 4.37 -1.18
CA LEU A 29 14.46 5.51 -1.92
C LEU A 29 14.14 6.78 -1.14
N THR A 30 15.14 7.64 -0.99
CA THR A 30 15.00 8.91 -0.27
C THR A 30 15.23 10.11 -1.18
N ARG A 31 14.54 11.21 -0.89
CA ARG A 31 14.76 12.54 -1.47
C ARG A 31 14.89 13.55 -0.33
N HIS A 32 16.02 14.28 -0.30
CA HIS A 32 16.35 15.19 0.81
C HIS A 32 16.25 14.51 2.20
N GLY A 33 16.66 13.24 2.30
CA GLY A 33 16.63 12.45 3.53
C GLY A 33 15.25 11.91 3.95
N LYS A 34 14.18 12.20 3.19
CA LYS A 34 12.84 11.66 3.45
C LYS A 34 12.57 10.46 2.56
N ASP A 35 11.94 9.42 3.12
CA ASP A 35 11.47 8.27 2.35
C ASP A 35 10.39 8.72 1.34
N VAL A 36 10.54 8.31 0.08
CA VAL A 36 9.61 8.67 -1.01
C VAL A 36 9.09 7.47 -1.80
N ALA A 37 9.82 6.36 -1.82
CA ALA A 37 9.42 5.12 -2.47
C ALA A 37 10.18 3.92 -1.88
N CYS A 38 9.75 2.71 -2.21
CA CYS A 38 10.44 1.48 -1.86
C CYS A 38 10.52 0.58 -3.10
N VAL A 39 11.68 -0.03 -3.33
CA VAL A 39 11.85 -1.09 -4.33
C VAL A 39 11.81 -2.43 -3.58
N VAL A 40 10.88 -3.28 -3.99
CA VAL A 40 10.62 -4.62 -3.44
C VAL A 40 10.54 -5.63 -4.58
N SER A 41 10.65 -6.92 -4.26
CA SER A 41 10.54 -7.95 -5.28
C SER A 41 9.12 -8.00 -5.84
N VAL A 42 8.96 -8.54 -7.05
CA VAL A 42 7.62 -8.72 -7.65
C VAL A 42 6.75 -9.65 -6.79
N GLU A 43 7.34 -10.63 -6.13
CA GLU A 43 6.64 -11.52 -5.21
C GLU A 43 6.09 -10.75 -4.00
N GLU A 44 6.91 -9.87 -3.40
CA GLU A 44 6.47 -9.04 -2.28
C GLU A 44 5.43 -8.01 -2.68
N ALA A 45 5.55 -7.40 -3.86
CA ALA A 45 4.52 -6.51 -4.39
C ALA A 45 3.17 -7.23 -4.52
N ARG A 46 3.14 -8.43 -5.12
CA ARG A 46 1.92 -9.23 -5.23
C ARG A 46 1.35 -9.65 -3.88
N LEU A 47 2.22 -9.90 -2.89
CA LEU A 47 1.78 -10.22 -1.54
C LEU A 47 1.07 -9.02 -0.88
N LEU A 48 1.55 -7.80 -1.11
CA LEU A 48 0.88 -6.58 -0.64
C LEU A 48 -0.50 -6.44 -1.29
N ASP A 49 -0.60 -6.61 -2.60
CA ASP A 49 -1.88 -6.57 -3.33
C ASP A 49 -2.88 -7.60 -2.75
N LEU A 50 -2.43 -8.84 -2.50
CA LEU A 50 -3.30 -9.89 -1.94
C LEU A 50 -3.75 -9.58 -0.51
N ILE A 51 -2.91 -8.91 0.29
CA ILE A 51 -3.28 -8.49 1.64
C ILE A 51 -4.34 -7.40 1.57
N GLU A 52 -4.18 -6.42 0.67
CA GLU A 52 -5.16 -5.36 0.43
C GLU A 52 -6.51 -5.95 0.00
N ASP A 53 -6.52 -6.80 -1.04
CA ASP A 53 -7.73 -7.50 -1.51
C ASP A 53 -8.47 -8.23 -0.38
N ARG A 54 -7.71 -8.86 0.53
CA ARG A 54 -8.27 -9.60 1.66
C ARG A 54 -8.89 -8.68 2.71
N LEU A 55 -8.28 -7.53 2.97
CA LEU A 55 -8.80 -6.53 3.89
C LEU A 55 -10.07 -5.90 3.33
N ASP A 56 -10.06 -5.51 2.06
CA ASP A 56 -11.22 -4.95 1.37
C ASP A 56 -12.41 -5.91 1.37
N LEU A 57 -12.16 -7.20 1.10
CA LEU A 57 -13.21 -8.22 1.18
C LEU A 57 -13.75 -8.35 2.60
N SER A 58 -12.88 -8.32 3.62
CA SER A 58 -13.29 -8.38 5.02
C SER A 58 -14.18 -7.19 5.38
N ASP A 59 -13.80 -5.98 4.98
CA ASP A 59 -14.54 -4.76 5.26
C ASP A 59 -15.90 -4.75 4.57
N ALA A 60 -15.96 -5.19 3.29
CA ALA A 60 -17.21 -5.35 2.57
C ALA A 60 -18.16 -6.36 3.24
N LEU A 61 -17.63 -7.50 3.71
CA LEU A 61 -18.42 -8.50 4.42
C LEU A 61 -18.94 -7.97 5.77
N ASN A 62 -18.13 -7.21 6.50
CA ASN A 62 -18.54 -6.56 7.74
C ASN A 62 -19.65 -5.53 7.48
N ALA A 63 -19.51 -4.68 6.47
CA ALA A 63 -20.52 -3.71 6.09
C ALA A 63 -21.86 -4.37 5.68
N LEU A 64 -21.81 -5.49 4.94
CA LEU A 64 -23.01 -6.26 4.61
C LEU A 64 -23.68 -6.85 5.86
N LYS A 65 -22.89 -7.30 6.83
CA LYS A 65 -23.42 -7.80 8.11
C LYS A 65 -24.07 -6.68 8.91
N GLU A 66 -23.42 -5.53 9.04
CA GLU A 66 -23.97 -4.34 9.72
C GLU A 66 -25.25 -3.86 9.05
N LEU A 67 -25.29 -3.84 7.72
CA LEU A 67 -26.50 -3.52 6.95
C LEU A 67 -27.66 -4.45 7.29
N HIS A 68 -27.41 -5.76 7.40
CA HIS A 68 -28.44 -6.72 7.77
C HIS A 68 -28.89 -6.60 9.22
N GLU A 69 -27.98 -6.26 10.15
CA GLU A 69 -28.27 -6.19 11.58
C GLU A 69 -28.88 -4.84 12.01
N GLN A 70 -28.42 -3.75 11.41
CA GLN A 70 -28.68 -2.37 11.85
C GLN A 70 -29.34 -1.50 10.78
N GLY A 71 -29.40 -1.96 9.53
CA GLY A 71 -29.91 -1.18 8.39
C GLY A 71 -28.89 -0.21 7.81
N SER A 72 -29.32 0.58 6.82
CA SER A 72 -28.52 1.64 6.18
C SER A 72 -29.03 3.03 6.55
N VAL A 73 -28.13 4.02 6.53
CA VAL A 73 -28.50 5.44 6.54
C VAL A 73 -28.78 5.95 5.12
N SER A 74 -29.62 6.98 5.01
CA SER A 74 -29.84 7.64 3.71
C SER A 74 -28.64 8.52 3.34
N TRP A 75 -28.47 8.79 2.04
CA TRP A 75 -27.39 9.66 1.56
C TRP A 75 -27.53 11.10 2.05
N ASP A 76 -28.76 11.61 2.18
CA ASP A 76 -29.02 12.97 2.67
C ASP A 76 -28.69 13.10 4.16
N ASP A 77 -29.02 12.09 4.97
CA ASP A 77 -28.69 12.07 6.40
C ASP A 77 -27.18 11.98 6.63
N LEU A 78 -26.49 11.11 5.87
CA LEU A 78 -25.05 10.93 5.98
C LEU A 78 -24.27 12.21 5.59
N LYS A 79 -24.73 12.92 4.57
CA LYS A 79 -24.16 14.22 4.17
C LYS A 79 -24.30 15.28 5.25
N ALA A 80 -25.50 15.36 5.85
CA ALA A 80 -25.75 16.29 6.94
C ALA A 80 -24.85 16.01 8.16
N GLU A 81 -24.52 14.74 8.43
CA GLU A 81 -23.61 14.34 9.50
C GLU A 81 -22.13 14.66 9.19
N LEU A 82 -21.69 14.40 7.95
CA LEU A 82 -20.30 14.56 7.53
C LEU A 82 -19.91 15.99 7.10
N ASP A 83 -20.88 16.92 7.08
CA ASP A 83 -20.72 18.32 6.63
C ASP A 83 -20.17 18.41 5.19
N VAL A 84 -20.72 17.57 4.29
CA VAL A 84 -20.34 17.46 2.84
C VAL A 84 -21.53 17.48 1.88
#